data_AF-A0A3D5VF64-F1
#
_entry.id   AF-A0A3D5VF64-F1
#
_cell.length_a   1.000
_cell.length_b   1.000
_cell.length_c   1.000
_cell.angle_alpha   90.00
_cell.angle_beta   90.00
_cell.angle_gamma   90.00
#
_symmetry.space_group_name_H-M   'P 1'
#
loop_
_entity.id
_entity.type
_entity.pdbx_description
1 polymer ?
#
loop_
_entity_poly.entity_id
_entity_poly.type
_entity_poly.pdbx_seq_one_letter_code
_entity_poly.pdbx_strand_id
1 'polypeptide(L)' 'MKILVINCGSSSVKYQLINVETEVVLAEGVAEKIGESFSLFTYKSKKFTKKKAETNLQNHEEAIE' A
#
# COMPACT_ATOMS: atom_id res chain seq x y z
N MET A 1 1.24 15.85 12.64
CA MET A 1 2.22 14.76 12.48
C MET A 1 1.65 13.72 11.54
N LYS A 2 2.43 13.22 10.58
CA LYS A 2 1.99 12.17 9.64
C LYS A 2 2.69 10.85 9.98
N ILE A 3 1.91 9.79 10.16
CA ILE A 3 2.42 8.44 10.47
C ILE A 3 2.03 7.50 9.35
N LEU A 4 3.01 6.77 8.83
CA LEU A 4 2.79 5.65 7.92
C LEU A 4 2.68 4.38 8.74
N VAL A 5 1.53 3.73 8.67
CA VAL A 5 1.27 2.43 9.29
C VAL A 5 1.40 1.37 8.20
N ILE A 6 2.18 0.33 8.48
CA ILE A 6 2.41 -0.79 7.57
C ILE A 6 2.02 -2.09 8.28
N ASN A 7 1.32 -2.97 7.57
CA ASN A 7 1.06 -4.34 7.97
C ASN A 7 1.56 -5.28 6.87
N CYS A 8 2.61 -6.04 7.19
CA CYS A 8 3.21 -7.02 6.29
C CYS A 8 2.65 -8.41 6.56
N GLY A 9 1.90 -8.95 5.61
CA GLY A 9 1.55 -10.37 5.54
C GLY A 9 2.60 -11.19 4.78
N SER A 10 2.39 -12.49 4.60
CA SER A 10 3.35 -13.36 3.89
C SER A 10 3.54 -13.00 2.42
N SER A 11 2.50 -12.52 1.73
CA SER A 11 2.53 -12.13 0.31
C SER A 11 1.83 -10.79 0.04
N SER A 12 1.71 -9.95 1.07
CA SER A 12 1.09 -8.62 0.93
C SER A 12 1.64 -7.59 1.90
N VAL A 13 1.54 -6.32 1.51
CA VAL A 13 1.81 -5.16 2.35
C VAL A 13 0.61 -4.22 2.28
N LYS A 14 -0.11 -4.05 3.40
CA LYS A 14 -1.15 -3.03 3.56
C LYS A 14 -0.54 -1.79 4.20
N TYR A 15 -0.97 -0.61 3.75
CA TYR A 15 -0.47 0.64 4.31
C TYR A 15 -1.57 1.69 4.47
N GLN A 16 -1.39 2.58 5.45
CA GLN A 16 -2.16 3.80 5.63
C GLN A 16 -1.24 4.95 6.04
N LEU A 17 -1.38 6.10 5.40
CA LEU A 17 -0.75 7.34 5.82
C LEU A 17 -1.80 8.18 6.57
N ILE A 18 -1.58 8.40 7.86
CA ILE A 18 -2.55 9.02 8.77
C ILE A 18 -2.00 10.35 9.26
N ASN A 19 -2.80 11.42 9.19
CA ASN A 19 -2.56 12.62 9.99
C ASN A 19 -3.13 12.37 11.39
N VAL A 20 -2.27 12.07 12.36
CA VAL A 20 -2.70 11.69 13.71
C VAL A 20 -3.19 12.86 14.56
N GLU A 21 -2.93 14.10 14.16
CA GLU A 21 -3.51 15.28 14.82
C GLU A 21 -4.99 15.45 14.49
N THR A 22 -5.41 15.01 13.31
CA THR A 22 -6.81 15.11 12.84
C THR A 22 -7.49 13.75 12.72
N GLU A 23 -6.78 12.66 12.99
CA GLU A 23 -7.20 11.26 12.79
C GLU A 23 -7.65 10.93 11.35
N VAL A 24 -7.19 11.71 10.37
CA VAL A 24 -7.61 11.55 8.96
C VAL A 24 -6.63 10.64 8.24
N VAL A 25 -7.15 9.58 7.61
CA VAL A 25 -6.40 8.81 6.60
C VAL A 25 -6.24 9.66 5.34
N LEU A 26 -4.99 9.97 5.00
CA LEU A 26 -4.62 10.76 3.84
C LEU A 26 -4.54 9.89 2.58
N ALA A 27 -3.99 8.69 2.73
CA ALA A 27 -3.91 7.67 1.69
C ALA A 27 -3.88 6.28 2.32
N GLU A 28 -4.38 5.29 1.58
CA GLU A 28 -4.35 3.88 1.96
C GLU A 28 -4.17 3.00 0.73
N GLY A 29 -3.67 1.79 0.94
CA GLY A 29 -3.52 0.86 -0.16
C GLY A 29 -2.98 -0.49 0.26
N VAL A 30 -2.74 -1.31 -0.76
CA VAL A 30 -2.21 -2.66 -0.61
C VAL A 30 -1.41 -3.06 -1.83
N ALA A 31 -0.26 -3.68 -1.60
CA ALA A 31 0.44 -4.52 -2.56
C ALA A 31 0.09 -5.99 -2.24
N GLU A 32 -0.43 -6.71 -3.23
CA GLU A 32 -0.86 -8.11 -3.12
C GLU A 32 -0.08 -8.98 -4.10
N LYS A 33 0.04 -10.28 -3.81
CA LYS A 33 0.74 -11.25 -4.64
C LYS A 33 2.22 -10.92 -4.86
N ILE A 34 2.87 -10.46 -3.80
CA ILE A 34 4.32 -10.22 -3.79
C ILE A 34 5.03 -11.57 -3.94
N GLY A 35 6.00 -11.65 -4.85
CA GLY A 35 6.76 -12.86 -5.17
C GLY A 35 6.06 -13.84 -6.12
N GLU A 36 4.89 -13.48 -6.66
CA GLU A 36 4.21 -14.25 -7.71
C GLU A 36 4.58 -13.76 -9.12
N SER A 37 4.01 -14.36 -10.17
CA SER A 37 4.25 -13.96 -11.57
C SER A 37 3.79 -12.54 -11.90
N PHE A 38 2.86 -12.00 -11.12
CA PHE A 38 2.45 -10.61 -11.13
C PHE A 38 1.95 -10.21 -9.74
N SER A 39 2.10 -8.94 -9.42
CA SER A 39 1.58 -8.34 -8.19
C SER A 39 0.51 -7.30 -8.52
N LEU A 40 -0.37 -7.04 -7.56
CA LEU A 40 -1.44 -6.06 -7.69
C LEU A 40 -1.23 -4.93 -6.70
N PHE A 41 -1.17 -3.71 -7.22
CA PHE A 41 -1.09 -2.52 -6.39
C PHE A 41 -2.40 -1.73 -6.42
N THR A 42 -2.90 -1.41 -5.23
CA THR A 42 -4.05 -0.54 -5.05
C THR A 42 -3.64 0.67 -4.21
N TYR A 43 -4.02 1.86 -4.66
CA TYR A 43 -3.84 3.12 -3.96
C TYR A 43 -5.15 3.89 -3.92
N LYS A 44 -5.47 4.47 -2.78
CA LYS A 44 -6.66 5.30 -2.58
C LYS A 44 -6.31 6.51 -1.73
N SER A 45 -6.81 7.66 -2.15
CA SER A 45 -6.77 8.93 -1.42
C SER A 45 -8.07 9.69 -1.67
N LYS A 46 -8.25 10.83 -0.98
CA LYS A 46 -9.43 11.70 -1.20
C LYS A 46 -9.58 12.20 -2.65
N LYS A 47 -8.46 12.36 -3.39
CA LYS A 47 -8.45 12.94 -4.74
C LYS A 47 -8.39 11.91 -5.85
N PHE A 48 -7.83 10.73 -5.57
CA PHE A 48 -7.47 9.77 -6.60
C PHE A 48 -7.52 8.35 -6.08
N THR A 49 -7.97 7.44 -6.94
CA THR A 49 -7.97 5.99 -6.69
C THR A 49 -7.36 5.28 -7.91
N LYS A 50 -6.33 4.46 -7.65
CA LYS A 50 -5.77 3.49 -8.60
C LYS A 50 -6.12 2.10 -8.09
N LYS A 51 -6.90 1.34 -8.85
CA LYS A 51 -7.29 -0.03 -8.47
C LYS A 51 -6.48 -1.04 -9.26
N LYS A 52 -5.93 -2.03 -8.56
CA LYS A 52 -5.36 -3.26 -9.15
C LYS A 52 -4.46 -3.00 -10.36
N ALA A 53 -3.53 -2.08 -10.21
CA ALA A 53 -2.49 -1.90 -11.20
C ALA A 53 -1.58 -3.14 -11.15
N GLU A 54 -1.46 -3.85 -12.26
CA GLU A 54 -0.49 -4.93 -12.38
C GLU A 54 0.93 -4.36 -12.35
N THR A 55 1.78 -5.03 -11.58
CA THR A 55 3.20 -4.73 -11.42
C THR A 55 3.93 -6.05 -11.18
N ASN A 56 5.24 -6.01 -10.98
CA ASN A 56 6.05 -7.17 -10.65
C ASN A 56 6.90 -6.88 -9.42
N LEU A 57 6.41 -7.26 -8.24
CA LEU A 57 7.09 -7.05 -6.95
C LEU A 57 7.62 -8.39 -6.47
N GLN A 58 8.95 -8.56 -6.40
CA GLN A 58 9.58 -9.81 -6.01
C GLN A 58 9.62 -10.02 -4.50
N ASN A 59 9.62 -8.93 -3.72
CA ASN A 59 9.75 -8.98 -2.27
C ASN A 59 9.08 -7.76 -1.60
N HIS A 60 9.05 -7.76 -0.27
CA HIS A 60 8.39 -6.69 0.51
C HIS A 60 9.13 -5.36 0.50
N GLU A 61 10.45 -5.36 0.23
CA GLU A 61 11.24 -4.14 0.09
C GLU A 61 10.80 -3.39 -1.17
N GLU A 62 10.74 -4.08 -2.30
CA GLU A 62 10.21 -3.54 -3.57
C GLU A 62 8.75 -3.08 -3.45
N ALA A 63 7.95 -3.72 -2.58
CA ALA A 63 6.56 -3.30 -2.37
C ALA A 63 6.43 -1.99 -1.57
N ILE A 64 7.49 -1.54 -0.91
CA ILE A 64 7.53 -0.34 -0.06
C ILE A 64 8.23 0.84 -0.77
N GLU A 65 9.20 0.60 -1.64
CA GLU A 65 9.89 1.62 -2.46
C GLU A 65 8.96 2.33 -3.46
#